data_AF-A0A0Q7BHR2-F1
#
_entry.id   AF-A0A0Q7BHR2-F1
#
_cell.length_a   1.000
_cell.length_b   1.000
_cell.length_c   1.000
_cell.angle_alpha   90.00
_cell.angle_beta   90.00
_cell.angle_gamma   90.00
#
_symmetry.space_group_name_H-M   'P 1'
#
loop_
_entity.id
_entity.type
_entity.pdbx_description
1 polymer ?
#
loop_
_entity_poly.entity_id
_entity_poly.type
_entity_poly.pdbx_seq_one_letter_code
_entity_poly.pdbx_strand_id
1 'polypeptide(L)'
;MPDYGQDLQFGTFLTPDAAQPDRVVELALLTEAAGLELATVQDHPYQKRFLDAWALIATILARSSSLRVTTNVSNLPLRPPYVLAKTVASLDVLSRGRVELGIGAGAFWDAIVAAGGPRRTPGEALAALDDGIDVIRRAWRSGPAPVHDVEVWIGAIGPRMLALTGRVGDGWLPSQSYVPPEELAERNARIDAAALEAGRDPSTVRRLYNVNPSDDRAWPEWLAELTLTHGTSTFIVGGDDPGTIQRFGTEVAPAVRELVAAERTGAPRAAVPDPAPVEVRSGGAAVRPTPDDGVRRSERSPWDESTRPTYASSGAPLAWTAHERAAGQHLVDVHDHLRSELAQLFDLISQVEAGTLEVGAARSLINAMTMRQNDWALGAYCQSYCRVVTTHHTIEDTSMFPHLRASDDDLVPVIDRLEAEHHVIADVLDDVDRALVALVSPQDPGEPDGLTRLRDAVDLLADTMTSHLSYEERELVEPLARFGFY
;
A
#
# COMPACT_ATOMS: atom_id res chain seq x y z
N MET A 1 22.24 15.40 -14.40
CA MET A 1 21.13 16.38 -14.32
C MET A 1 20.37 16.11 -13.02
N PRO A 2 19.58 17.04 -12.48
CA PRO A 2 19.48 17.21 -11.04
C PRO A 2 18.50 16.21 -10.44
N ASP A 3 19.05 15.34 -9.61
CA ASP A 3 18.35 14.50 -8.64
C ASP A 3 17.66 15.35 -7.52
N TYR A 4 17.91 16.66 -7.49
CA TYR A 4 17.52 17.67 -6.49
C TYR A 4 17.73 17.30 -5.01
N GLY A 5 18.22 16.09 -4.71
CA GLY A 5 18.46 15.56 -3.37
C GLY A 5 17.20 15.33 -2.55
N GLN A 6 16.00 15.38 -3.14
CA GLN A 6 14.76 15.24 -2.39
C GLN A 6 14.50 13.79 -1.99
N ASP A 7 13.88 13.61 -0.82
CA ASP A 7 13.39 12.31 -0.38
C ASP A 7 12.26 11.82 -1.27
N LEU A 8 12.30 10.51 -1.56
CA LEU A 8 11.29 9.83 -2.34
C LEU A 8 9.99 9.66 -1.56
N GLN A 9 8.87 9.90 -2.24
CA GLN A 9 7.52 9.66 -1.75
C GLN A 9 6.74 8.84 -2.78
N PHE A 10 5.88 7.95 -2.31
CA PHE A 10 5.05 7.12 -3.16
C PHE A 10 3.59 7.20 -2.72
N GLY A 11 2.70 7.10 -3.70
CA GLY A 11 1.28 7.22 -3.42
C GLY A 11 0.35 6.70 -4.49
N THR A 12 -0.93 6.87 -4.24
CA THR A 12 -2.01 6.43 -5.13
C THR A 12 -2.84 7.59 -5.64
N PHE A 13 -3.46 7.41 -6.81
CA PHE A 13 -4.45 8.32 -7.37
C PHE A 13 -5.78 7.58 -7.54
N LEU A 14 -6.68 7.84 -6.60
CA LEU A 14 -7.93 7.11 -6.39
C LEU A 14 -9.11 7.83 -7.04
N THR A 15 -10.03 7.05 -7.59
CA THR A 15 -11.31 7.53 -8.10
C THR A 15 -12.30 7.69 -6.94
N PRO A 16 -12.89 8.88 -6.72
CA PRO A 16 -13.84 9.12 -5.64
C PRO A 16 -15.26 8.61 -5.98
N ASP A 17 -15.42 7.36 -6.43
CA ASP A 17 -16.72 6.83 -6.88
C ASP A 17 -17.76 6.76 -5.74
N ALA A 18 -18.82 7.56 -5.87
CA ALA A 18 -19.93 7.62 -4.93
C ALA A 18 -20.82 6.37 -4.96
N ALA A 19 -20.70 5.50 -5.97
CA ALA A 19 -21.39 4.22 -5.99
C ALA A 19 -20.77 3.19 -5.03
N GLN A 20 -19.49 3.36 -4.68
CA GLN A 20 -18.76 2.48 -3.76
C GLN A 20 -17.90 3.31 -2.78
N PRO A 21 -18.53 4.17 -1.95
CA PRO A 21 -17.79 5.13 -1.13
C PRO A 21 -16.86 4.45 -0.11
N ASP A 22 -17.30 3.34 0.49
CA ASP A 22 -16.50 2.57 1.44
C ASP A 22 -15.25 1.99 0.78
N ARG A 23 -15.40 1.51 -0.45
CA ARG A 23 -14.30 0.98 -1.25
C ARG A 23 -13.21 2.02 -1.49
N VAL A 24 -13.58 3.26 -1.79
CA VAL A 24 -12.58 4.34 -1.98
C VAL A 24 -11.76 4.56 -0.71
N VAL A 25 -12.43 4.54 0.46
CA VAL A 25 -11.73 4.70 1.74
C VAL A 25 -10.88 3.46 2.06
N GLU A 26 -11.36 2.25 1.76
CA GLU A 26 -10.58 1.01 1.89
C GLU A 26 -9.30 1.03 1.03
N LEU A 27 -9.37 1.50 -0.21
CA LEU A 27 -8.19 1.64 -1.08
C LEU A 27 -7.19 2.67 -0.53
N ALA A 28 -7.68 3.75 0.09
CA ALA A 28 -6.81 4.70 0.78
C ALA A 28 -6.15 4.07 2.01
N LEU A 29 -6.87 3.26 2.78
CA LEU A 29 -6.26 2.51 3.91
C LEU A 29 -5.28 1.43 3.42
N LEU A 30 -5.56 0.79 2.28
CA LEU A 30 -4.63 -0.13 1.63
C LEU A 30 -3.36 0.59 1.18
N THR A 31 -3.48 1.83 0.70
CA THR A 31 -2.32 2.67 0.37
C THR A 31 -1.40 2.80 1.59
N GLU A 32 -1.96 3.15 2.75
CA GLU A 32 -1.21 3.21 4.02
C GLU A 32 -0.64 1.85 4.42
N ALA A 33 -1.43 0.78 4.36
CA ALA A 33 -1.02 -0.57 4.75
C ALA A 33 0.09 -1.14 3.85
N ALA A 34 0.11 -0.76 2.57
CA ALA A 34 1.16 -1.13 1.61
C ALA A 34 2.47 -0.32 1.81
N GLY A 35 2.52 0.58 2.79
CA GLY A 35 3.71 1.39 3.09
C GLY A 35 3.87 2.64 2.24
N LEU A 36 2.84 3.05 1.48
CA LEU A 36 2.84 4.28 0.70
C LEU A 36 2.46 5.48 1.58
N GLU A 37 3.10 6.63 1.36
CA GLU A 37 2.94 7.79 2.24
C GLU A 37 1.81 8.75 1.82
N LEU A 38 1.30 8.61 0.60
CA LEU A 38 0.40 9.59 -0.01
C LEU A 38 -0.81 8.92 -0.69
N ALA A 39 -2.02 9.36 -0.38
CA ALA A 39 -3.20 9.10 -1.19
C ALA A 39 -3.69 10.40 -1.83
N THR A 40 -4.02 10.36 -3.11
CA THR A 40 -4.55 11.50 -3.83
C THR A 40 -5.89 11.19 -4.47
N VAL A 41 -6.79 12.18 -4.52
CA VAL A 41 -8.13 12.02 -5.09
C VAL A 41 -8.41 13.10 -6.13
N GLN A 42 -9.09 12.75 -7.21
CA GLN A 42 -9.45 13.74 -8.24
C GLN A 42 -10.57 14.66 -7.76
N ASP A 43 -10.43 15.97 -7.98
CA ASP A 43 -11.48 16.95 -7.65
C ASP A 43 -12.24 17.38 -8.92
N HIS A 44 -13.32 16.67 -9.24
CA HIS A 44 -14.22 17.03 -10.33
C HIS A 44 -15.65 17.22 -9.79
N PRO A 45 -15.98 18.35 -9.14
CA PRO A 45 -17.28 18.55 -8.50
C PRO A 45 -18.49 18.44 -9.46
N TYR A 46 -18.25 18.63 -10.77
CA TYR A 46 -19.26 18.47 -11.83
C TYR A 46 -19.49 17.02 -12.27
N GLN A 47 -18.67 16.06 -11.81
CA GLN A 47 -18.88 14.64 -12.10
C GLN A 47 -19.88 14.06 -11.11
N LYS A 48 -21.11 13.81 -11.59
CA LYS A 48 -22.22 13.30 -10.77
C LYS A 48 -21.96 11.97 -10.05
N ARG A 49 -20.97 11.19 -10.53
CA ARG A 49 -20.58 9.90 -9.94
C ARG A 49 -19.58 10.07 -8.80
N PHE A 50 -19.01 11.26 -8.61
CA PHE A 50 -17.95 11.45 -7.65
C PHE A 50 -18.46 12.05 -6.35
N LEU A 51 -17.84 11.60 -5.25
CA LEU A 51 -17.92 12.25 -3.96
C LEU A 51 -17.25 13.63 -4.03
N ASP A 52 -17.63 14.52 -3.12
CA ASP A 52 -16.85 15.75 -2.89
C ASP A 52 -15.45 15.36 -2.38
N ALA A 53 -14.42 15.80 -3.11
CA ALA A 53 -13.04 15.40 -2.83
C ALA A 53 -12.57 15.79 -1.42
N TRP A 54 -12.91 16.99 -0.93
CA TRP A 54 -12.47 17.45 0.38
C TRP A 54 -13.24 16.80 1.53
N ALA A 55 -14.53 16.47 1.34
CA ALA A 55 -15.27 15.64 2.27
C ALA A 55 -14.70 14.21 2.35
N LEU A 56 -14.34 13.62 1.21
CA LEU A 56 -13.69 12.31 1.17
C LEU A 56 -12.31 12.35 1.85
N ILE A 57 -11.49 13.38 1.57
CA ILE A 57 -10.19 13.58 2.23
C ILE A 57 -10.36 13.64 3.75
N ALA A 58 -11.35 14.40 4.26
CA ALA A 58 -11.62 14.46 5.69
C ALA A 58 -11.94 13.08 6.29
N THR A 59 -12.74 12.28 5.58
CA THR A 59 -13.07 10.90 5.99
C THR A 59 -11.84 9.99 5.99
N ILE A 60 -11.02 10.03 4.94
CA ILE A 60 -9.79 9.23 4.85
C ILE A 60 -8.81 9.62 5.96
N LEU A 61 -8.58 10.91 6.18
CA LEU A 61 -7.71 11.41 7.26
C LEU A 61 -8.21 10.95 8.63
N ALA A 62 -9.52 10.94 8.86
CA ALA A 62 -10.11 10.47 10.11
C ALA A 62 -9.97 8.95 10.33
N ARG A 63 -9.82 8.15 9.26
CA ARG A 63 -9.65 6.69 9.35
C ARG A 63 -8.21 6.20 9.18
N SER A 64 -7.27 7.07 8.81
CA SER A 64 -5.84 6.76 8.63
C SER A 64 -5.00 7.38 9.74
N SER A 65 -3.84 6.80 10.00
CA SER A 65 -2.99 7.20 11.14
C SER A 65 -1.81 8.10 10.73
N SER A 66 -1.28 7.88 9.53
CA SER A 66 -0.02 8.42 9.03
C SER A 66 -0.11 8.89 7.58
N LEU A 67 -1.08 8.40 6.82
CA LEU A 67 -1.28 8.73 5.41
C LEU A 67 -1.49 10.24 5.20
N ARG A 68 -0.71 10.83 4.29
CA ARG A 68 -0.97 12.17 3.76
C ARG A 68 -2.01 12.08 2.67
N VAL A 69 -2.95 13.02 2.66
CA VAL A 69 -4.06 12.99 1.70
C VAL A 69 -4.27 14.37 1.07
N THR A 70 -4.40 14.41 -0.26
CA THR A 70 -4.67 15.66 -1.00
C THR A 70 -5.49 15.44 -2.27
N THR A 71 -5.88 16.54 -2.90
CA THR A 71 -6.48 16.53 -4.23
C THR A 71 -5.42 16.46 -5.33
N ASN A 72 -5.72 15.77 -6.44
CA ASN A 72 -4.89 15.69 -7.64
C ASN A 72 -5.72 16.00 -8.90
N VAL A 73 -5.99 17.27 -9.20
CA VAL A 73 -5.78 18.47 -8.38
C VAL A 73 -7.12 19.17 -8.13
N SER A 74 -7.20 20.02 -7.10
CA SER A 74 -8.38 20.84 -6.78
C SER A 74 -8.81 21.70 -7.97
N ASN A 75 -10.12 21.75 -8.23
CA ASN A 75 -10.70 22.55 -9.29
C ASN A 75 -10.91 24.00 -8.81
N LEU A 76 -9.90 24.86 -8.94
CA LEU A 76 -9.97 26.23 -8.44
C LEU A 76 -11.21 27.03 -8.92
N PRO A 77 -11.69 26.91 -10.18
CA PRO A 77 -12.91 27.60 -10.60
C PRO A 77 -14.16 27.32 -9.76
N LEU A 78 -14.22 26.15 -9.09
CA LEU A 78 -15.33 25.74 -8.22
C LEU A 78 -14.97 25.74 -6.72
N ARG A 79 -13.74 26.13 -6.36
CA ARG A 79 -13.23 26.17 -4.98
C ARG A 79 -12.78 27.59 -4.65
N PRO A 80 -13.63 28.45 -4.05
CA PRO A 80 -13.23 29.81 -3.69
C PRO A 80 -11.92 29.83 -2.87
N PRO A 81 -10.87 30.57 -3.28
CA PRO A 81 -9.52 30.39 -2.73
C PRO A 81 -9.43 30.53 -1.21
N TYR A 82 -10.12 31.51 -0.63
CA TYR A 82 -10.13 31.71 0.81
C TYR A 82 -10.80 30.55 1.57
N VAL A 83 -11.89 30.01 1.02
CA VAL A 83 -12.59 28.85 1.60
C VAL A 83 -11.71 27.61 1.48
N LEU A 84 -11.08 27.40 0.32
CA LEU A 84 -10.12 26.31 0.12
C LEU A 84 -8.96 26.38 1.12
N ALA A 85 -8.38 27.58 1.32
CA ALA A 85 -7.34 27.80 2.32
C ALA A 85 -7.79 27.39 3.73
N LYS A 86 -9.01 27.79 4.11
CA LYS A 86 -9.60 27.45 5.40
C LYS A 86 -9.83 25.94 5.54
N THR A 87 -10.32 25.29 4.49
CA THR A 87 -10.50 23.83 4.45
C THR A 87 -9.17 23.12 4.68
N VAL A 88 -8.15 23.46 3.88
CA VAL A 88 -6.80 22.85 3.98
C VAL A 88 -6.21 23.05 5.36
N ALA A 89 -6.18 24.29 5.88
CA ALA A 89 -5.63 24.56 7.21
C ALA A 89 -6.39 23.84 8.33
N SER A 90 -7.72 23.72 8.21
CA SER A 90 -8.52 23.02 9.22
C SER A 90 -8.24 21.53 9.21
N LEU A 91 -8.17 20.91 8.03
CA LEU A 91 -7.83 19.49 7.92
C LEU A 91 -6.39 19.23 8.34
N ASP A 92 -5.48 20.15 8.07
CA ASP A 92 -4.10 20.03 8.51
C ASP A 92 -3.98 20.02 10.05
N VAL A 93 -4.67 20.96 10.72
CA VAL A 93 -4.77 20.99 12.18
C VAL A 93 -5.41 19.72 12.74
N LEU A 94 -6.52 19.26 12.15
CA LEU A 94 -7.26 18.07 12.61
C LEU A 94 -6.47 16.78 12.40
N SER A 95 -5.70 16.69 11.30
CA SER A 95 -4.92 15.52 10.93
C SER A 95 -3.50 15.52 11.48
N ARG A 96 -3.07 16.63 12.12
CA ARG A 96 -1.73 16.87 12.66
C ARG A 96 -0.64 16.85 11.59
N GLY A 97 -0.84 17.58 10.49
CA GLY A 97 0.22 17.77 9.50
C GLY A 97 0.15 16.82 8.29
N ARG A 98 -1.03 16.32 7.92
CA ARG A 98 -1.17 15.26 6.91
C ARG A 98 -1.88 15.69 5.63
N VAL A 99 -1.92 16.99 5.34
CA VAL A 99 -2.65 17.52 4.17
C VAL A 99 -1.78 18.42 3.33
N GLU A 100 -1.76 18.14 2.02
CA GLU A 100 -1.15 19.01 1.02
C GLU A 100 -2.22 19.69 0.17
N LEU A 101 -1.82 20.61 -0.72
CA LEU A 101 -2.73 21.21 -1.69
C LEU A 101 -2.26 21.00 -3.13
N GLY A 102 -2.79 19.97 -3.78
CA GLY A 102 -2.78 19.93 -5.24
C GLY A 102 -3.82 20.88 -5.84
N ILE A 103 -3.44 21.81 -6.71
CA ILE A 103 -4.33 22.82 -7.30
C ILE A 103 -4.13 22.99 -8.80
N GLY A 104 -5.21 23.23 -9.53
CA GLY A 104 -5.19 23.49 -10.96
C GLY A 104 -6.13 24.61 -11.39
N ALA A 105 -5.87 25.18 -12.56
CA ALA A 105 -6.65 26.28 -13.11
C ALA A 105 -8.06 25.87 -13.63
N GLY A 106 -8.31 24.55 -13.74
CA GLY A 106 -9.49 23.95 -14.37
C GLY A 106 -9.27 23.66 -15.87
N ALA A 107 -9.92 22.60 -16.38
CA ALA A 107 -9.77 22.16 -17.77
C ALA A 107 -11.11 21.96 -18.51
N PHE A 108 -12.15 21.49 -17.82
CA PHE A 108 -13.43 21.13 -18.42
C PHE A 108 -14.45 22.27 -18.32
N TRP A 109 -14.27 23.31 -19.13
CA TRP A 109 -15.01 24.58 -18.99
C TRP A 109 -16.53 24.44 -19.07
N ASP A 110 -17.05 23.59 -19.95
CA ASP A 110 -18.51 23.45 -20.11
C ASP A 110 -19.13 22.84 -18.85
N ALA A 111 -18.46 21.86 -18.24
CA ALA A 111 -18.89 21.25 -16.99
C ALA A 111 -18.73 22.20 -15.79
N ILE A 112 -17.64 22.98 -15.75
CA ILE A 112 -17.41 24.01 -14.73
C ILE A 112 -18.52 25.07 -14.79
N VAL A 113 -18.85 25.57 -15.98
CA VAL A 113 -19.92 26.57 -16.17
C VAL A 113 -21.28 25.99 -15.80
N ALA A 114 -21.57 24.75 -16.19
CA ALA A 114 -22.82 24.08 -15.81
C ALA A 114 -22.97 23.92 -14.29
N ALA A 115 -21.86 23.77 -13.56
CA ALA A 115 -21.82 23.71 -12.10
C ALA A 115 -21.79 25.11 -11.42
N GLY A 116 -21.93 26.19 -12.18
CA GLY A 116 -21.97 27.57 -11.67
C GLY A 116 -20.61 28.27 -11.56
N GLY A 117 -19.54 27.66 -12.06
CA GLY A 117 -18.21 28.26 -12.12
C GLY A 117 -18.05 29.27 -13.28
N PRO A 118 -17.05 30.15 -13.22
CA PRO A 118 -16.79 31.10 -14.30
C PRO A 118 -16.13 30.42 -15.50
N ARG A 119 -16.52 30.82 -16.72
CA ARG A 119 -15.73 30.52 -17.92
C ARG A 119 -14.53 31.47 -17.95
N ARG A 120 -13.32 30.95 -18.11
CA ARG A 120 -12.09 31.75 -18.22
C ARG A 120 -11.35 31.44 -19.51
N THR A 121 -10.78 32.50 -20.08
CA THR A 121 -9.69 32.43 -21.06
C THR A 121 -8.45 31.78 -20.43
N PRO A 122 -7.54 31.14 -21.20
CA PRO A 122 -6.29 30.60 -20.64
C PRO A 122 -5.47 31.63 -19.85
N GLY A 123 -5.46 32.90 -20.28
CA GLY A 123 -4.78 33.98 -19.57
C GLY A 123 -5.46 34.35 -18.25
N GLU A 124 -6.79 34.40 -18.24
CA GLU A 124 -7.59 34.66 -17.03
C GLU A 124 -7.50 33.51 -16.03
N ALA A 125 -7.46 32.26 -16.51
CA ALA A 125 -7.31 31.08 -15.66
C ALA A 125 -5.94 31.05 -14.98
N LEU A 126 -4.87 31.39 -15.71
CA LEU A 126 -3.53 31.55 -15.15
C LEU A 126 -3.47 32.65 -14.08
N ALA A 127 -4.01 33.84 -14.39
CA ALA A 127 -4.03 34.96 -13.45
C ALA A 127 -4.84 34.63 -12.19
N ALA A 128 -6.02 34.00 -12.36
CA ALA A 128 -6.84 33.57 -11.25
C ALA A 128 -6.17 32.50 -10.36
N LEU A 129 -5.34 31.63 -10.94
CA LEU A 129 -4.56 30.66 -10.17
C LEU A 129 -3.44 31.34 -9.37
N ASP A 130 -2.70 32.25 -9.99
CA ASP A 130 -1.66 33.05 -9.33
C ASP A 130 -2.23 33.84 -8.13
N ASP A 131 -3.30 34.60 -8.37
CA ASP A 131 -4.03 35.35 -7.33
C ASP A 131 -4.60 34.42 -6.26
N GLY A 132 -5.14 33.26 -6.66
CA GLY A 132 -5.70 32.27 -5.76
C GLY A 132 -4.67 31.71 -4.77
N ILE A 133 -3.46 31.36 -5.26
CA ILE A 133 -2.36 30.87 -4.43
C ILE A 133 -1.90 31.95 -3.44
N ASP A 134 -1.79 33.21 -3.89
CA ASP A 134 -1.45 34.34 -3.01
C ASP A 134 -2.52 34.54 -1.91
N VAL A 135 -3.81 34.49 -2.26
CA VAL A 135 -4.91 34.54 -1.28
C VAL A 135 -4.80 33.39 -0.27
N ILE A 136 -4.54 32.16 -0.73
CA ILE A 136 -4.42 30.98 0.14
C ILE A 136 -3.28 31.16 1.15
N ARG A 137 -2.08 31.52 0.67
CA ARG A 137 -0.91 31.75 1.54
C ARG A 137 -1.11 32.90 2.51
N ARG A 138 -1.78 33.98 2.09
CA ARG A 138 -2.16 35.08 3.01
C ARG A 138 -3.15 34.61 4.08
N ALA A 139 -4.15 33.80 3.70
CA ALA A 139 -5.14 33.29 4.63
C ALA A 139 -4.50 32.45 5.74
N TRP A 140 -3.56 31.56 5.40
CA TRP A 140 -2.79 30.76 6.37
C TRP A 140 -1.97 31.61 7.34
N ARG A 141 -1.38 32.72 6.87
CA ARG A 141 -0.70 33.70 7.75
C ARG A 141 -1.66 34.43 8.70
N SER A 142 -2.92 34.64 8.28
CA SER A 142 -3.92 35.35 9.10
C SER A 142 -4.68 34.46 10.08
N GLY A 143 -4.60 33.13 9.93
CA GLY A 143 -5.15 32.17 10.87
C GLY A 143 -6.50 31.54 10.44
N PRO A 144 -6.76 30.27 10.83
CA PRO A 144 -5.85 29.36 11.50
C PRO A 144 -4.69 29.00 10.57
N ALA A 145 -3.49 29.00 11.13
CA ALA A 145 -2.31 28.54 10.42
C ALA A 145 -2.34 27.01 10.39
N PRO A 146 -1.98 26.39 9.27
CA PRO A 146 -1.62 24.98 9.24
C PRO A 146 -0.54 24.67 10.30
N VAL A 147 -0.50 23.43 10.79
CA VAL A 147 0.47 22.98 11.80
C VAL A 147 1.82 22.60 11.19
N HIS A 148 1.87 22.42 9.86
CA HIS A 148 3.11 22.29 9.10
C HIS A 148 3.11 23.18 7.86
N ASP A 149 4.25 23.29 7.17
CA ASP A 149 4.37 24.03 5.92
C ASP A 149 3.70 23.26 4.77
N VAL A 150 2.39 23.45 4.61
CA VAL A 150 1.59 22.83 3.54
C VAL A 150 2.14 23.21 2.17
N GLU A 151 2.52 22.22 1.38
CA GLU A 151 3.01 22.38 0.01
C GLU A 151 1.85 22.61 -0.97
N VAL A 152 2.06 23.55 -1.91
CA VAL A 152 1.14 23.81 -3.02
C VAL A 152 1.67 23.17 -4.30
N TRP A 153 1.07 22.05 -4.71
CA TRP A 153 1.43 21.31 -5.91
C TRP A 153 0.56 21.72 -7.10
N ILE A 154 1.19 22.17 -8.18
CA ILE A 154 0.46 22.74 -9.32
C ILE A 154 0.40 21.74 -10.47
N GLY A 155 -0.83 21.40 -10.88
CA GLY A 155 -1.09 20.69 -12.12
C GLY A 155 -0.85 21.60 -13.32
N ALA A 156 0.27 21.43 -14.01
CA ALA A 156 0.71 22.30 -15.11
C ALA A 156 1.19 21.52 -16.33
N ILE A 157 0.75 21.93 -17.51
CA ILE A 157 1.19 21.40 -18.81
C ILE A 157 1.80 22.52 -19.67
N GLY A 158 1.07 23.61 -19.93
CA GLY A 158 1.56 24.66 -20.83
C GLY A 158 2.77 25.46 -20.26
N PRO A 159 3.62 26.05 -21.12
CA PRO A 159 4.84 26.73 -20.70
C PRO A 159 4.60 27.88 -19.70
N ARG A 160 3.49 28.62 -19.85
CA ARG A 160 3.11 29.69 -18.91
C ARG A 160 2.73 29.17 -17.51
N MET A 161 2.11 27.99 -17.44
CA MET A 161 1.78 27.33 -16.18
C MET A 161 3.04 26.77 -15.52
N LEU A 162 3.97 26.20 -16.30
CA LEU A 162 5.27 25.74 -15.79
C LEU A 162 6.09 26.90 -15.20
N ALA A 163 6.09 28.07 -15.86
CA ALA A 163 6.71 29.27 -15.33
C ALA A 163 6.04 29.75 -14.02
N LEU A 164 4.71 29.70 -13.94
CA LEU A 164 3.99 29.96 -12.68
C LEU A 164 4.43 28.98 -11.58
N THR A 165 4.54 27.69 -11.90
CA THR A 165 4.99 26.65 -10.95
C THR A 165 6.37 26.95 -10.38
N GLY A 166 7.36 27.30 -11.20
CA GLY A 166 8.69 27.69 -10.71
C GLY A 166 8.65 28.92 -9.80
N ARG A 167 7.84 29.91 -10.15
CA ARG A 167 7.76 31.18 -9.40
C ARG A 167 7.06 31.06 -8.05
N VAL A 168 5.96 30.30 -7.96
CA VAL A 168 5.12 30.27 -6.73
C VAL A 168 4.79 28.89 -6.20
N GLY A 169 4.91 27.82 -6.97
CA GLY A 169 4.55 26.46 -6.53
C GLY A 169 5.62 25.80 -5.65
N ASP A 170 5.21 24.84 -4.83
CA ASP A 170 6.09 23.99 -4.03
C ASP A 170 6.25 22.60 -4.67
N GLY A 171 5.41 22.27 -5.65
CA GLY A 171 5.56 21.08 -6.47
C GLY A 171 4.94 21.20 -7.86
N TRP A 172 5.45 20.40 -8.80
CA TRP A 172 4.87 20.19 -10.13
C TRP A 172 4.29 18.80 -10.22
N LEU A 173 3.01 18.68 -10.62
CA LEU A 173 2.28 17.42 -10.67
C LEU A 173 1.65 17.21 -12.07
N PRO A 174 2.40 16.70 -13.06
CA PRO A 174 1.88 16.23 -14.32
C PRO A 174 1.47 14.75 -14.25
N SER A 175 0.73 14.29 -15.26
CA SER A 175 0.46 12.86 -15.48
C SER A 175 1.14 12.37 -16.74
N GLN A 176 1.62 11.13 -16.71
CA GLN A 176 2.29 10.47 -17.83
C GLN A 176 1.50 10.54 -19.13
N SER A 177 0.17 10.39 -19.07
CA SER A 177 -0.70 10.43 -20.24
C SER A 177 -0.80 11.81 -20.92
N TYR A 178 -0.35 12.88 -20.25
CA TYR A 178 -0.35 14.25 -20.78
C TYR A 178 1.05 14.81 -21.02
N VAL A 179 2.03 14.34 -20.25
CA VAL A 179 3.43 14.74 -20.32
C VAL A 179 4.24 13.45 -20.31
N PRO A 180 4.69 12.95 -21.46
CA PRO A 180 5.47 11.73 -21.51
C PRO A 180 6.90 11.97 -21.00
N PRO A 181 7.62 10.92 -20.57
CA PRO A 181 8.93 11.03 -19.91
C PRO A 181 9.98 11.86 -20.67
N GLU A 182 10.01 11.72 -21.99
CA GLU A 182 10.95 12.43 -22.87
C GLU A 182 10.82 13.95 -22.81
N GLU A 183 9.66 14.48 -22.38
CA GLU A 183 9.43 15.91 -22.23
C GLU A 183 9.79 16.46 -20.84
N LEU A 184 10.06 15.59 -19.86
CA LEU A 184 10.29 16.00 -18.47
C LEU A 184 11.50 16.92 -18.34
N ALA A 185 12.60 16.63 -19.04
CA ALA A 185 13.83 17.44 -19.00
C ALA A 185 13.59 18.89 -19.46
N GLU A 186 12.91 19.07 -20.60
CA GLU A 186 12.61 20.38 -21.16
C GLU A 186 11.67 21.18 -20.24
N ARG A 187 10.67 20.50 -19.65
CA ARG A 187 9.67 21.12 -18.78
C ARG A 187 10.25 21.49 -17.42
N ASN A 188 11.13 20.65 -16.86
CA ASN A 188 11.91 20.97 -15.67
C ASN A 188 12.76 22.22 -15.89
N ALA A 189 13.48 22.32 -17.01
CA ALA A 189 14.29 23.49 -17.31
C ALA A 189 13.48 24.81 -17.30
N ARG A 190 12.21 24.78 -17.72
CA ARG A 190 11.32 25.95 -17.64
C ARG A 190 10.92 26.30 -16.21
N ILE A 191 10.64 25.30 -15.39
CA ILE A 191 10.32 25.49 -13.97
C ILE A 191 11.55 26.07 -13.26
N ASP A 192 12.73 25.49 -13.50
CA ASP A 192 13.99 25.92 -12.88
C ASP A 192 14.33 27.36 -13.26
N ALA A 193 14.24 27.70 -14.55
CA ALA A 193 14.46 29.06 -15.01
C ALA A 193 13.52 30.06 -14.32
N ALA A 194 12.23 29.73 -14.21
CA ALA A 194 11.27 30.60 -13.54
C ALA A 194 11.45 30.69 -12.02
N ALA A 195 11.89 29.60 -11.37
CA ALA A 195 12.27 29.62 -9.95
C ALA A 195 13.48 30.55 -9.73
N LEU A 196 14.52 30.42 -10.56
CA LEU A 196 15.72 31.27 -10.49
C LEU A 196 15.40 32.74 -10.75
N GLU A 197 14.58 33.05 -11.77
CA GLU A 197 14.10 34.41 -12.05
C GLU A 197 13.31 35.00 -10.87
N ALA A 198 12.60 34.16 -10.11
CA ALA A 198 11.90 34.53 -8.90
C ALA A 198 12.78 34.60 -7.64
N GLY A 199 14.08 34.31 -7.76
CA GLY A 199 15.02 34.28 -6.63
C GLY A 199 14.83 33.07 -5.69
N ARG A 200 14.25 31.97 -6.20
CA ARG A 200 14.04 30.72 -5.47
C ARG A 200 15.04 29.67 -5.92
N ASP A 201 15.39 28.77 -5.01
CA ASP A 201 16.15 27.57 -5.36
C ASP A 201 15.21 26.57 -6.07
N PRO A 202 15.52 26.13 -7.31
CA PRO A 202 14.74 25.11 -8.02
C PRO A 202 14.51 23.82 -7.23
N SER A 203 15.43 23.46 -6.32
CA SER A 203 15.32 22.28 -5.46
C SER A 203 14.16 22.36 -4.45
N THR A 204 13.62 23.56 -4.21
CA THR A 204 12.44 23.77 -3.35
C THR A 204 11.12 23.48 -4.05
N VAL A 205 11.15 23.26 -5.37
CA VAL A 205 9.97 22.82 -6.12
C VAL A 205 10.09 21.32 -6.29
N ARG A 206 9.22 20.55 -5.66
CA ARG A 206 9.14 19.08 -5.79
C ARG A 206 8.71 18.67 -7.20
N ARG A 207 9.21 17.54 -7.69
CA ARG A 207 8.82 16.95 -8.97
C ARG A 207 8.00 15.70 -8.68
N LEU A 208 6.69 15.84 -8.77
CA LEU A 208 5.75 14.74 -8.65
C LEU A 208 5.42 14.21 -10.04
N TYR A 209 4.97 12.96 -10.14
CA TYR A 209 4.55 12.39 -11.42
C TYR A 209 3.50 11.31 -11.23
N ASN A 210 2.33 11.48 -11.85
CA ASN A 210 1.34 10.41 -11.92
C ASN A 210 1.78 9.40 -12.98
N VAL A 211 1.99 8.15 -12.57
CA VAL A 211 2.45 7.04 -13.41
C VAL A 211 1.31 6.06 -13.66
N ASN A 212 1.30 5.49 -14.85
CA ASN A 212 0.39 4.39 -15.16
C ASN A 212 0.91 3.09 -14.53
N PRO A 213 0.03 2.21 -14.04
CA PRO A 213 0.41 0.86 -13.64
C PRO A 213 1.16 0.13 -14.75
N SER A 214 2.16 -0.67 -14.39
CA SER A 214 2.93 -1.46 -15.34
C SER A 214 3.30 -2.81 -14.76
N ASP A 215 3.09 -3.88 -15.51
CA ASP A 215 3.53 -5.24 -15.17
C ASP A 215 4.97 -5.52 -15.59
N ASP A 216 5.65 -4.53 -16.20
CA ASP A 216 7.05 -4.66 -16.55
C ASP A 216 7.91 -4.85 -15.29
N ARG A 217 8.77 -5.86 -15.31
CA ARG A 217 9.73 -6.12 -14.22
C ARG A 217 10.76 -5.01 -14.10
N ALA A 218 11.03 -4.28 -15.17
CA ALA A 218 11.94 -3.14 -15.20
C ALA A 218 11.29 -1.83 -14.67
N TRP A 219 10.06 -1.90 -14.15
CA TRP A 219 9.34 -0.71 -13.69
C TRP A 219 10.07 0.04 -12.54
N PRO A 220 10.63 -0.63 -11.52
CA PRO A 220 11.43 0.05 -10.50
C PRO A 220 12.67 0.75 -11.08
N GLU A 221 13.39 0.12 -12.01
CA GLU A 221 14.56 0.71 -12.66
C GLU A 221 14.20 1.94 -13.47
N TRP A 222 13.07 1.90 -14.18
CA TRP A 222 12.57 3.04 -14.92
C TRP A 222 12.20 4.22 -13.99
N LEU A 223 11.51 3.96 -12.88
CA LEU A 223 11.20 5.01 -11.89
C LEU A 223 12.46 5.57 -11.22
N ALA A 224 13.45 4.72 -10.93
CA ALA A 224 14.74 5.15 -10.43
C ALA A 224 15.48 6.03 -11.45
N GLU A 225 15.45 5.68 -12.74
CA GLU A 225 16.01 6.51 -13.82
C GLU A 225 15.33 7.87 -13.89
N LEU A 226 14.00 7.93 -13.75
CA LEU A 226 13.27 9.20 -13.71
C LEU A 226 13.72 10.08 -12.53
N THR A 227 13.98 9.47 -11.38
CA THR A 227 14.53 10.17 -10.21
C THR A 227 15.92 10.73 -10.52
N LEU A 228 16.84 9.88 -10.94
CA LEU A 228 18.25 10.24 -11.11
C LEU A 228 18.49 11.18 -12.29
N THR A 229 17.68 11.08 -13.34
CA THR A 229 17.85 11.85 -14.58
C THR A 229 17.02 13.14 -14.58
N HIS A 230 15.78 13.06 -14.11
CA HIS A 230 14.81 14.15 -14.18
C HIS A 230 14.48 14.75 -12.81
N GLY A 231 14.95 14.18 -11.72
CA GLY A 231 14.73 14.68 -10.37
C GLY A 231 13.33 14.44 -9.83
N THR A 232 12.57 13.52 -10.45
CA THR A 232 11.25 13.12 -9.95
C THR A 232 11.40 12.47 -8.58
N SER A 233 10.75 13.01 -7.57
CA SER A 233 10.88 12.58 -6.18
C SER A 233 9.57 12.13 -5.55
N THR A 234 8.46 12.23 -6.27
CA THR A 234 7.18 11.68 -5.83
C THR A 234 6.49 10.94 -6.97
N PHE A 235 6.19 9.67 -6.79
CA PHE A 235 5.49 8.84 -7.78
C PHE A 235 4.10 8.47 -7.28
N ILE A 236 3.09 8.71 -8.10
CA ILE A 236 1.70 8.45 -7.75
C ILE A 236 1.11 7.49 -8.77
N VAL A 237 0.83 6.25 -8.39
CA VAL A 237 0.25 5.25 -9.29
C VAL A 237 -1.25 5.50 -9.44
N GLY A 238 -1.72 5.57 -10.68
CA GLY A 238 -3.16 5.71 -10.97
C GLY A 238 -3.89 4.38 -10.98
N GLY A 239 -5.10 4.34 -10.42
CA GLY A 239 -5.98 3.18 -10.50
C GLY A 239 -6.57 2.77 -9.16
N ASP A 240 -7.64 1.98 -9.23
CA ASP A 240 -8.42 1.52 -8.08
C ASP A 240 -8.24 0.00 -7.83
N ASP A 241 -7.23 -0.60 -8.45
CA ASP A 241 -6.91 -2.01 -8.34
C ASP A 241 -6.03 -2.30 -7.10
N PRO A 242 -6.49 -3.12 -6.14
CA PRO A 242 -5.73 -3.44 -4.93
C PRO A 242 -4.39 -4.09 -5.20
N GLY A 243 -4.33 -5.03 -6.16
CA GLY A 243 -3.10 -5.76 -6.48
C GLY A 243 -2.01 -4.81 -6.95
N THR A 244 -2.38 -3.84 -7.78
CA THR A 244 -1.51 -2.74 -8.21
C THR A 244 -1.03 -1.89 -7.04
N ILE A 245 -1.92 -1.48 -6.13
CA ILE A 245 -1.55 -0.66 -4.95
C ILE A 245 -0.58 -1.43 -4.06
N GLN A 246 -0.88 -2.71 -3.79
CA GLN A 246 -0.07 -3.58 -2.95
C GLN A 246 1.31 -3.77 -3.56
N ARG A 247 1.40 -4.24 -4.81
CA ARG A 247 2.69 -4.41 -5.52
C ARG A 247 3.47 -3.10 -5.61
N PHE A 248 2.81 -1.98 -5.86
CA PHE A 248 3.48 -0.68 -5.92
C PHE A 248 4.13 -0.30 -4.58
N GLY A 249 3.43 -0.54 -3.46
CA GLY A 249 3.92 -0.24 -2.12
C GLY A 249 4.93 -1.25 -1.57
N THR A 250 4.70 -2.55 -1.74
CA THR A 250 5.50 -3.60 -1.09
C THR A 250 6.72 -4.03 -1.91
N GLU A 251 6.69 -3.85 -3.23
CA GLU A 251 7.77 -4.27 -4.12
C GLU A 251 8.43 -3.10 -4.85
N VAL A 252 7.64 -2.30 -5.56
CA VAL A 252 8.18 -1.28 -6.47
C VAL A 252 8.82 -0.12 -5.71
N ALA A 253 8.09 0.49 -4.75
CA ALA A 253 8.59 1.64 -4.01
C ALA A 253 9.89 1.32 -3.22
N PRO A 254 10.00 0.21 -2.47
CA PRO A 254 11.26 -0.19 -1.82
C PRO A 254 12.40 -0.38 -2.81
N ALA A 255 12.16 -1.08 -3.93
CA ALA A 255 13.18 -1.30 -4.95
C ALA A 255 13.69 0.01 -5.57
N VAL A 256 12.80 0.97 -5.85
CA VAL A 256 13.19 2.31 -6.34
C VAL A 256 14.05 3.03 -5.31
N ARG A 257 13.67 2.98 -4.02
CA ARG A 257 14.45 3.60 -2.92
C ARG A 257 15.86 3.01 -2.84
N GLU A 258 15.99 1.69 -2.93
CA GLU A 258 17.29 1.01 -2.92
C GLU A 258 18.16 1.39 -4.12
N LEU A 259 17.59 1.38 -5.32
CA LEU A 259 18.28 1.74 -6.56
C LEU A 259 18.80 3.19 -6.51
N VAL A 260 17.95 4.13 -6.10
CA VAL A 260 18.32 5.56 -5.99
C VAL A 260 19.36 5.76 -4.88
N ALA A 261 19.22 5.10 -3.73
CA ALA A 261 20.18 5.21 -2.64
C ALA A 261 21.57 4.66 -3.01
N ALA A 262 21.62 3.53 -3.73
CA ALA A 262 22.86 2.95 -4.22
C ALA A 262 23.61 3.92 -5.13
N GLU A 263 22.90 4.55 -6.08
CA GLU A 263 23.50 5.53 -7.00
C GLU A 263 23.95 6.81 -6.26
N ARG A 264 23.11 7.37 -5.37
CA ARG A 264 23.40 8.59 -4.60
C ARG A 264 24.62 8.45 -3.69
N THR A 265 24.82 7.28 -3.09
CA THR A 265 25.92 7.02 -2.14
C THR A 265 27.23 6.64 -2.81
N GLY A 266 27.22 6.39 -4.13
CA GLY A 266 28.38 5.85 -4.85
C GLY A 266 28.80 4.46 -4.34
N ALA A 267 27.93 3.78 -3.59
CA ALA A 267 28.14 2.39 -3.20
C ALA A 267 28.19 1.56 -4.48
N PRO A 268 29.16 0.63 -4.64
CA PRO A 268 29.19 -0.21 -5.82
C PRO A 268 27.85 -0.94 -5.90
N ARG A 269 27.15 -0.73 -7.01
CA ARG A 269 26.01 -1.53 -7.43
C ARG A 269 26.38 -2.98 -7.13
N ALA A 270 25.61 -3.67 -6.27
CA ALA A 270 25.76 -5.11 -6.15
C ALA A 270 25.62 -5.66 -7.58
N ALA A 271 26.71 -6.19 -8.11
CA ALA A 271 26.78 -6.51 -9.53
C ALA A 271 25.69 -7.55 -9.83
N VAL A 272 24.68 -7.14 -10.59
CA VAL A 272 23.94 -8.09 -11.42
C VAL A 272 24.98 -8.55 -12.46
N PRO A 273 25.39 -9.83 -12.47
CA PRO A 273 26.42 -10.26 -13.39
C PRO A 273 25.90 -10.15 -14.82
N ASP A 274 26.64 -9.46 -15.68
CA ASP A 274 26.49 -9.58 -17.13
C ASP A 274 26.77 -11.06 -17.48
N PRO A 275 25.85 -11.79 -18.11
CA PRO A 275 26.08 -13.19 -18.41
C PRO A 275 27.21 -13.28 -19.45
N ALA A 276 28.40 -13.65 -18.99
CA ALA A 276 29.33 -14.37 -19.85
C ALA A 276 28.58 -15.53 -20.52
N PRO A 277 28.95 -15.94 -21.76
CA PRO A 277 28.38 -17.14 -22.36
C PRO A 277 28.82 -18.34 -21.52
N VAL A 278 28.02 -18.64 -20.51
CA VAL A 278 28.17 -19.80 -19.65
C VAL A 278 27.39 -20.91 -20.32
N GLU A 279 28.14 -21.93 -20.74
CA GLU A 279 27.60 -23.23 -21.11
C GLU A 279 26.47 -23.60 -20.16
N VAL A 280 25.33 -23.99 -20.73
CA VAL A 280 24.17 -24.52 -20.03
C VAL A 280 24.64 -25.64 -19.10
N ARG A 281 24.84 -25.29 -17.83
CA ARG A 281 24.90 -26.24 -16.73
C ARG A 281 23.54 -26.22 -16.07
N SER A 282 22.73 -27.16 -16.52
CA SER A 282 21.52 -27.64 -15.87
C SER A 282 21.75 -27.81 -14.36
N GLY A 283 21.01 -27.04 -13.55
CA GLY A 283 21.04 -27.17 -12.10
C GLY A 283 20.32 -26.05 -11.36
N GLY A 284 19.04 -25.83 -11.67
CA GLY A 284 18.17 -24.94 -10.89
C GLY A 284 17.63 -25.67 -9.65
N ALA A 285 17.73 -25.06 -8.48
CA ALA A 285 17.02 -25.56 -7.29
C ALA A 285 15.52 -25.29 -7.45
N ALA A 286 14.69 -26.31 -7.23
CA ALA A 286 13.23 -26.19 -7.20
C ALA A 286 12.77 -25.37 -5.98
N VAL A 287 11.62 -24.68 -6.08
CA VAL A 287 10.92 -24.12 -4.91
C VAL A 287 10.63 -25.28 -3.96
N ARG A 288 10.96 -25.11 -2.68
CA ARG A 288 10.79 -26.15 -1.66
C ARG A 288 9.70 -25.69 -0.69
N PRO A 289 8.55 -26.37 -0.65
CA PRO A 289 7.60 -26.22 0.45
C PRO A 289 8.28 -26.38 1.80
N THR A 290 7.92 -25.54 2.76
CA THR A 290 8.27 -25.62 4.16
C THR A 290 7.52 -26.80 4.79
N PRO A 291 8.24 -27.86 5.24
CA PRO A 291 7.60 -29.03 5.81
C PRO A 291 6.96 -28.71 7.16
N ASP A 292 5.87 -29.41 7.45
CA ASP A 292 5.28 -29.44 8.80
C ASP A 292 6.29 -30.03 9.78
N ASP A 293 6.45 -29.40 10.94
CA ASP A 293 7.37 -29.86 11.98
C ASP A 293 6.84 -31.08 12.75
N GLY A 294 5.56 -31.44 12.55
CA GLY A 294 4.87 -32.56 13.17
C GLY A 294 4.64 -32.39 14.67
N VAL A 295 4.91 -31.20 15.22
CA VAL A 295 4.66 -30.89 16.62
C VAL A 295 3.19 -30.56 16.76
N ARG A 296 2.51 -31.26 17.67
CA ARG A 296 1.13 -30.98 18.06
C ARG A 296 1.09 -30.64 19.54
N ARG A 297 0.61 -29.44 19.85
CA ARG A 297 0.55 -28.85 21.19
C ARG A 297 -0.86 -28.95 21.77
N SER A 298 -1.88 -29.04 20.92
CA SER A 298 -3.27 -29.23 21.31
C SER A 298 -3.65 -30.72 21.34
N GLU A 299 -4.51 -31.10 22.30
CA GLU A 299 -5.19 -32.40 22.28
C GLU A 299 -6.31 -32.46 21.24
N ARG A 300 -6.73 -31.30 20.71
CA ARG A 300 -7.72 -31.16 19.64
C ARG A 300 -7.02 -31.15 18.28
N SER A 301 -7.54 -31.93 17.34
CA SER A 301 -7.23 -31.78 15.92
C SER A 301 -8.52 -31.41 15.17
N PRO A 302 -8.54 -30.29 14.41
CA PRO A 302 -9.73 -29.88 13.67
C PRO A 302 -10.07 -30.81 12.51
N TRP A 303 -9.09 -31.57 12.02
CA TRP A 303 -9.27 -32.51 10.92
C TRP A 303 -8.34 -33.72 11.02
N ASP A 304 -8.68 -34.78 10.28
CA ASP A 304 -7.79 -35.90 10.00
C ASP A 304 -6.94 -35.56 8.77
N GLU A 305 -5.63 -35.44 8.95
CA GLU A 305 -4.69 -35.11 7.87
C GLU A 305 -4.51 -36.26 6.88
N SER A 306 -4.78 -37.51 7.30
CA SER A 306 -4.64 -38.70 6.44
C SER A 306 -5.71 -38.77 5.35
N THR A 307 -6.77 -37.96 5.47
CA THR A 307 -7.84 -37.87 4.47
C THR A 307 -7.59 -36.80 3.42
N ARG A 308 -6.47 -36.05 3.51
CA ARG A 308 -6.15 -34.97 2.56
C ARG A 308 -5.88 -35.56 1.17
N PRO A 309 -6.58 -35.09 0.11
CA PRO A 309 -6.26 -35.48 -1.25
C PRO A 309 -4.88 -34.93 -1.66
N THR A 310 -4.27 -35.57 -2.65
CA THR A 310 -2.98 -35.15 -3.21
C THR A 310 -3.11 -34.92 -4.70
N TYR A 311 -2.57 -33.82 -5.20
CA TYR A 311 -2.51 -33.55 -6.63
C TYR A 311 -1.51 -34.50 -7.30
N ALA A 312 -2.01 -35.32 -8.23
CA ALA A 312 -1.18 -36.29 -8.95
C ALA A 312 -0.52 -35.61 -10.17
N SER A 313 0.71 -35.13 -10.01
CA SER A 313 1.50 -34.58 -11.12
C SER A 313 1.56 -35.55 -12.32
N SER A 314 1.43 -35.02 -13.54
CA SER A 314 1.53 -35.81 -14.79
C SER A 314 2.96 -36.28 -15.12
N GLY A 315 3.95 -36.02 -14.26
CA GLY A 315 5.22 -36.75 -14.23
C GLY A 315 6.30 -36.28 -15.23
N ALA A 316 6.18 -35.09 -15.82
CA ALA A 316 7.28 -34.51 -16.60
C ALA A 316 8.32 -33.87 -15.65
N PRO A 317 9.63 -34.12 -15.80
CA PRO A 317 10.65 -33.45 -14.98
C PRO A 317 10.73 -31.97 -15.38
N LEU A 318 10.21 -31.08 -14.53
CA LEU A 318 10.13 -29.66 -14.85
C LEU A 318 11.34 -28.91 -14.33
N ALA A 319 12.29 -28.63 -15.22
CA ALA A 319 13.22 -27.53 -15.03
C ALA A 319 12.45 -26.22 -15.25
N TRP A 320 11.67 -25.79 -14.26
CA TRP A 320 10.92 -24.54 -14.32
C TRP A 320 11.84 -23.35 -14.60
N THR A 321 11.33 -22.34 -15.27
CA THR A 321 11.96 -21.03 -15.37
C THR A 321 11.91 -20.31 -14.01
N ALA A 322 12.71 -19.27 -13.83
CA ALA A 322 12.62 -18.43 -12.64
C ALA A 322 11.26 -17.72 -12.51
N HIS A 323 10.56 -17.52 -13.63
CA HIS A 323 9.23 -16.93 -13.68
C HIS A 323 8.15 -17.88 -13.18
N GLU A 324 8.15 -19.13 -13.67
CA GLU A 324 7.22 -20.18 -13.23
C GLU A 324 7.39 -20.48 -11.72
N ARG A 325 8.62 -20.41 -11.19
CA ARG A 325 8.84 -20.58 -9.74
C ARG A 325 8.32 -19.44 -8.86
N ALA A 326 8.07 -18.25 -9.42
CA ALA A 326 7.86 -17.05 -8.60
C ALA A 326 6.56 -17.10 -7.79
N ALA A 327 5.46 -17.61 -8.36
CA ALA A 327 4.17 -17.68 -7.67
C ALA A 327 4.21 -18.67 -6.49
N GLY A 328 4.77 -19.88 -6.71
CA GLY A 328 4.96 -20.85 -5.63
C GLY A 328 5.94 -20.36 -4.55
N GLN A 329 6.99 -19.62 -4.93
CA GLN A 329 7.92 -19.03 -3.95
C GLN A 329 7.24 -17.94 -3.11
N HIS A 330 6.41 -17.09 -3.73
CA HIS A 330 5.68 -16.04 -3.02
C HIS A 330 4.72 -16.63 -1.98
N LEU A 331 4.02 -17.71 -2.31
CA LEU A 331 3.17 -18.44 -1.37
C LEU A 331 3.98 -18.90 -0.15
N VAL A 332 5.11 -19.56 -0.37
CA VAL A 332 6.03 -20.01 0.69
C VAL A 332 6.53 -18.83 1.54
N ASP A 333 6.88 -17.70 0.92
CA ASP A 333 7.40 -16.53 1.64
C ASP A 333 6.33 -15.90 2.56
N VAL A 334 5.07 -15.81 2.10
CA VAL A 334 3.94 -15.33 2.91
C VAL A 334 3.68 -16.29 4.07
N HIS A 335 3.67 -17.60 3.82
CA HIS A 335 3.44 -18.61 4.83
C HIS A 335 4.56 -18.66 5.88
N ASP A 336 5.82 -18.54 5.48
CA ASP A 336 6.96 -18.49 6.39
C ASP A 336 6.91 -17.25 7.30
N HIS A 337 6.40 -16.12 6.78
CA HIS A 337 6.12 -14.95 7.61
C HIS A 337 5.05 -15.25 8.67
N LEU A 338 3.92 -15.85 8.28
CA LEU A 338 2.85 -16.25 9.22
C LEU A 338 3.36 -17.21 10.30
N ARG A 339 4.16 -18.22 9.92
CA ARG A 339 4.82 -19.14 10.88
C ARG A 339 5.72 -18.39 11.85
N SER A 340 6.48 -17.39 11.38
CA SER A 340 7.35 -16.59 12.23
C SER A 340 6.58 -15.75 13.25
N GLU A 341 5.46 -15.14 12.84
CA GLU A 341 4.61 -14.37 13.76
C GLU A 341 3.98 -15.25 14.84
N LEU A 342 3.49 -16.43 14.43
CA LEU A 342 2.95 -17.43 15.35
C LEU A 342 4.00 -17.92 16.36
N ALA A 343 5.24 -18.16 15.92
CA ALA A 343 6.34 -18.54 16.80
C ALA A 343 6.68 -17.44 17.83
N GLN A 344 6.64 -16.17 17.44
CA GLN A 344 6.87 -15.05 18.35
C GLN A 344 5.73 -14.88 19.37
N LEU A 345 4.47 -15.11 18.95
CA LEU A 345 3.33 -15.13 19.87
C LEU A 345 3.51 -16.18 20.98
N PHE A 346 4.01 -17.37 20.64
CA PHE A 346 4.30 -18.42 21.63
C PHE A 346 5.37 -18.04 22.63
N ASP A 347 6.46 -17.44 22.17
CA ASP A 347 7.56 -17.04 23.03
C ASP A 347 7.07 -16.05 24.10
N LEU A 348 6.23 -15.10 23.69
CA LEU A 348 5.63 -14.11 24.59
C LEU A 348 4.70 -14.75 25.63
N ILE A 349 3.80 -15.66 25.21
CA ILE A 349 2.90 -16.37 26.14
C ILE A 349 3.72 -17.18 27.15
N SER A 350 4.76 -17.87 26.69
CA SER A 350 5.61 -18.70 27.54
C SER A 350 6.38 -17.85 28.57
N GLN A 351 6.81 -16.64 28.20
CA GLN A 351 7.45 -15.70 29.12
C GLN A 351 6.47 -15.15 30.17
N VAL A 352 5.20 -14.95 29.82
CA VAL A 352 4.15 -14.57 30.79
C VAL A 352 3.90 -15.68 31.78
N GLU A 353 3.76 -16.93 31.32
CA GLU A 353 3.53 -18.10 32.17
C GLU A 353 4.70 -18.36 33.13
N ALA A 354 5.93 -18.15 32.66
CA ALA A 354 7.13 -18.28 33.49
C ALA A 354 7.27 -17.15 34.54
N GLY A 355 6.39 -16.14 34.51
CA GLY A 355 6.49 -14.95 35.36
C GLY A 355 7.72 -14.08 35.05
N THR A 356 8.39 -14.31 33.92
CA THR A 356 9.55 -13.53 33.48
C THR A 356 9.14 -12.26 32.74
N LEU A 357 7.89 -12.19 32.30
CA LEU A 357 7.30 -11.04 31.64
C LEU A 357 5.92 -10.73 32.22
N GLU A 358 5.75 -9.51 32.75
CA GLU A 358 4.46 -9.03 33.26
C GLU A 358 3.43 -8.97 32.12
N VAL A 359 2.17 -9.32 32.39
CA VAL A 359 1.08 -9.32 31.37
C VAL A 359 0.98 -7.98 30.64
N GLY A 360 1.17 -6.87 31.35
CA GLY A 360 1.19 -5.53 30.74
C GLY A 360 2.40 -5.26 29.85
N ALA A 361 3.56 -5.84 30.17
CA ALA A 361 4.78 -5.76 29.36
C ALA A 361 4.72 -6.71 28.16
N ALA A 362 4.16 -7.91 28.32
CA ALA A 362 3.81 -8.81 27.23
C ALA A 362 2.86 -8.14 26.27
N ARG A 363 1.76 -7.54 26.76
CA ARG A 363 0.85 -6.73 25.95
C ARG A 363 1.57 -5.58 25.23
N SER A 364 2.56 -4.97 25.87
CA SER A 364 3.33 -3.87 25.25
C SER A 364 4.34 -4.37 24.22
N LEU A 365 4.98 -5.53 24.41
CA LEU A 365 5.90 -6.15 23.46
C LEU A 365 5.14 -6.75 22.27
N ILE A 366 4.01 -7.35 22.55
CA ILE A 366 2.99 -7.72 21.58
C ILE A 366 2.56 -6.50 20.75
N ASN A 367 2.17 -5.41 21.43
CA ASN A 367 1.83 -4.15 20.77
C ASN A 367 3.06 -3.55 20.04
N ALA A 368 4.29 -3.83 20.48
CA ALA A 368 5.52 -3.29 19.89
C ALA A 368 6.08 -4.13 18.73
N MET A 369 5.80 -5.43 18.71
CA MET A 369 5.93 -6.29 17.54
C MET A 369 4.98 -5.78 16.45
N THR A 370 3.81 -5.28 16.85
CA THR A 370 2.99 -4.46 15.98
C THR A 370 3.53 -3.03 15.79
N MET A 371 4.31 -2.40 16.70
CA MET A 371 4.94 -1.05 16.56
C MET A 371 6.17 -0.94 15.62
N ARG A 372 6.42 -1.93 14.76
CA ARG A 372 6.93 -1.66 13.40
C ARG A 372 5.82 -1.26 12.41
N GLN A 373 4.61 -1.08 12.91
CA GLN A 373 3.46 -0.37 12.36
C GLN A 373 2.75 0.42 13.49
N ASN A 374 2.40 1.68 13.23
CA ASN A 374 1.98 2.67 14.22
C ASN A 374 0.73 2.28 15.04
N ASP A 375 0.69 2.65 16.33
CA ASP A 375 -0.30 2.12 17.28
C ASP A 375 -0.88 3.17 18.25
N TRP A 376 -2.16 2.97 18.63
CA TRP A 376 -2.81 3.06 19.97
C TRP A 376 -4.27 3.57 19.93
N ALA A 377 -5.24 3.09 20.72
CA ALA A 377 -5.38 1.88 21.56
C ALA A 377 -6.82 1.87 22.12
N LEU A 378 -7.55 0.74 22.01
CA LEU A 378 -8.27 0.06 23.10
C LEU A 378 -9.04 -1.16 22.53
N GLY A 379 -8.58 -2.37 22.86
CA GLY A 379 -9.31 -3.64 22.71
C GLY A 379 -9.33 -4.24 21.30
N ALA A 380 -8.23 -4.85 20.85
CA ALA A 380 -8.21 -5.83 19.74
C ALA A 380 -6.78 -6.30 19.44
N TYR A 381 -6.27 -7.33 20.13
CA TYR A 381 -4.97 -7.92 19.78
C TYR A 381 -5.09 -9.02 18.72
N CYS A 382 -6.07 -9.93 18.84
CA CYS A 382 -6.33 -10.95 17.81
C CYS A 382 -6.63 -10.35 16.43
N GLN A 383 -7.19 -9.14 16.34
CA GLN A 383 -7.59 -8.60 15.03
C GLN A 383 -6.45 -8.32 14.05
N SER A 384 -5.18 -8.22 14.44
CA SER A 384 -4.12 -7.95 13.44
C SER A 384 -3.67 -9.21 12.72
N TYR A 385 -3.22 -10.24 13.45
CA TYR A 385 -2.84 -11.54 12.88
C TYR A 385 -4.06 -12.24 12.25
N CYS A 386 -5.22 -12.25 12.93
CA CYS A 386 -6.45 -12.80 12.35
C CYS A 386 -6.81 -12.06 11.05
N ARG A 387 -6.66 -10.74 10.97
CA ARG A 387 -6.92 -9.99 9.72
C ARG A 387 -5.95 -10.34 8.60
N VAL A 388 -4.66 -10.53 8.90
CA VAL A 388 -3.67 -10.93 7.87
C VAL A 388 -4.02 -12.32 7.33
N VAL A 389 -4.27 -13.30 8.21
CA VAL A 389 -4.69 -14.66 7.82
C VAL A 389 -6.02 -14.64 7.06
N THR A 390 -7.03 -13.91 7.56
CA THR A 390 -8.32 -13.76 6.87
C THR A 390 -8.16 -13.13 5.49
N THR A 391 -7.31 -12.11 5.35
CA THR A 391 -7.06 -11.44 4.07
C THR A 391 -6.37 -12.38 3.09
N HIS A 392 -5.35 -13.11 3.56
CA HIS A 392 -4.62 -14.11 2.78
C HIS A 392 -5.56 -15.20 2.26
N HIS A 393 -6.31 -15.88 3.13
CA HIS A 393 -7.26 -16.92 2.72
C HIS A 393 -8.40 -16.35 1.84
N THR A 394 -8.84 -15.11 2.06
CA THR A 394 -9.83 -14.47 1.18
C THR A 394 -9.29 -14.28 -0.23
N ILE A 395 -8.01 -13.91 -0.40
CA ILE A 395 -7.38 -13.77 -1.71
C ILE A 395 -7.32 -15.12 -2.42
N GLU A 396 -7.01 -16.19 -1.68
CA GLU A 396 -6.94 -17.55 -2.21
C GLU A 396 -8.33 -18.04 -2.66
N ASP A 397 -9.34 -17.93 -1.79
CA ASP A 397 -10.73 -18.33 -2.05
C ASP A 397 -11.35 -17.57 -3.22
N THR A 398 -11.06 -16.28 -3.35
CA THR A 398 -11.73 -15.41 -4.33
C THR A 398 -10.98 -15.27 -5.65
N SER A 399 -9.69 -15.57 -5.68
CA SER A 399 -8.83 -15.33 -6.85
C SER A 399 -8.04 -16.58 -7.26
N MET A 400 -7.17 -17.09 -6.40
CA MET A 400 -6.24 -18.18 -6.76
C MET A 400 -6.98 -19.51 -7.01
N PHE A 401 -7.86 -19.92 -6.09
CA PHE A 401 -8.58 -21.18 -6.17
C PHE A 401 -9.55 -21.24 -7.37
N PRO A 402 -10.37 -20.20 -7.67
CA PRO A 402 -11.19 -20.20 -8.88
C PRO A 402 -10.38 -20.38 -10.17
N HIS A 403 -9.19 -19.78 -10.26
CA HIS A 403 -8.30 -19.92 -11.41
C HIS A 403 -7.72 -21.33 -11.55
N LEU A 404 -7.16 -21.87 -10.47
CA LEU A 404 -6.58 -23.21 -10.46
C LEU A 404 -7.65 -24.28 -10.74
N ARG A 405 -8.86 -24.11 -10.18
CA ARG A 405 -10.02 -24.95 -10.43
C ARG A 405 -10.46 -24.93 -11.89
N ALA A 406 -10.33 -23.80 -12.58
CA ALA A 406 -10.62 -23.69 -14.01
C ALA A 406 -9.50 -24.26 -14.90
N SER A 407 -8.29 -24.42 -14.35
CA SER A 407 -7.09 -24.79 -15.09
C SER A 407 -6.84 -26.31 -15.15
N ASP A 408 -7.18 -27.06 -14.09
CA ASP A 408 -7.02 -28.52 -14.03
C ASP A 408 -8.07 -29.17 -13.12
N ASP A 409 -8.90 -30.07 -13.67
CA ASP A 409 -9.95 -30.78 -12.92
C ASP A 409 -9.38 -31.67 -11.80
N ASP A 410 -8.13 -32.13 -11.92
CA ASP A 410 -7.47 -32.94 -10.91
C ASP A 410 -7.11 -32.14 -9.64
N LEU A 411 -7.16 -30.79 -9.69
CA LEU A 411 -6.96 -29.91 -8.52
C LEU A 411 -8.22 -29.72 -7.68
N VAL A 412 -9.40 -30.02 -8.22
CA VAL A 412 -10.69 -29.76 -7.56
C VAL A 412 -10.75 -30.36 -6.15
N PRO A 413 -10.35 -31.63 -5.91
CA PRO A 413 -10.41 -32.21 -4.57
C PRO A 413 -9.48 -31.53 -3.56
N VAL A 414 -8.30 -31.07 -4.00
CA VAL A 414 -7.34 -30.35 -3.16
C VAL A 414 -7.89 -28.97 -2.79
N ILE A 415 -8.41 -28.24 -3.77
CA ILE A 415 -8.99 -26.91 -3.56
C ILE A 415 -10.22 -27.00 -2.63
N ASP A 416 -11.12 -27.95 -2.88
CA ASP A 416 -12.27 -28.21 -1.98
C ASP A 416 -11.84 -28.47 -0.53
N ARG A 417 -10.71 -29.17 -0.36
CA ARG A 417 -10.16 -29.44 0.97
C ARG A 417 -9.58 -28.18 1.61
N LEU A 418 -8.83 -27.36 0.87
CA LEU A 418 -8.25 -26.12 1.37
C LEU A 418 -9.34 -25.10 1.76
N GLU A 419 -10.36 -24.91 0.92
CA GLU A 419 -11.54 -24.07 1.24
C GLU A 419 -12.24 -24.55 2.52
N ALA A 420 -12.40 -25.87 2.70
CA ALA A 420 -12.97 -26.42 3.93
C ALA A 420 -12.08 -26.17 5.16
N GLU A 421 -10.75 -26.25 5.01
CA GLU A 421 -9.80 -25.93 6.09
C GLU A 421 -9.81 -24.43 6.42
N HIS A 422 -9.99 -23.53 5.44
CA HIS A 422 -10.15 -22.08 5.68
C HIS A 422 -11.34 -21.75 6.59
N HIS A 423 -12.48 -22.40 6.38
CA HIS A 423 -13.65 -22.23 7.26
C HIS A 423 -13.36 -22.66 8.69
N VAL A 424 -12.65 -23.78 8.88
CA VAL A 424 -12.29 -24.24 10.22
C VAL A 424 -11.25 -23.32 10.87
N ILE A 425 -10.30 -22.78 10.10
CA ILE A 425 -9.35 -21.79 10.59
C ILE A 425 -10.08 -20.53 11.06
N ALA A 426 -11.10 -20.06 10.33
CA ALA A 426 -11.91 -18.93 10.76
C ALA A 426 -12.57 -19.19 12.13
N ASP A 427 -13.16 -20.37 12.34
CA ASP A 427 -13.72 -20.76 13.63
C ASP A 427 -12.66 -20.81 14.75
N VAL A 428 -11.45 -21.29 14.44
CA VAL A 428 -10.33 -21.34 15.40
C VAL A 428 -9.83 -19.94 15.74
N LEU A 429 -9.79 -19.00 14.79
CA LEU A 429 -9.45 -17.60 15.05
C LEU A 429 -10.51 -16.93 15.96
N ASP A 430 -11.79 -17.24 15.76
CA ASP A 430 -12.88 -16.79 16.62
C ASP A 430 -12.78 -17.37 18.05
N ASP A 431 -12.32 -18.63 18.20
CA ASP A 431 -12.01 -19.23 19.51
C ASP A 431 -10.95 -18.43 20.27
N VAL A 432 -9.87 -17.99 19.60
CA VAL A 432 -8.80 -17.20 20.23
C VAL A 432 -9.32 -15.82 20.65
N ASP A 433 -10.13 -15.15 19.81
CA ASP A 433 -10.71 -13.85 20.17
C ASP A 433 -11.60 -13.95 21.42
N ARG A 434 -12.46 -14.98 21.49
CA ARG A 434 -13.27 -15.26 22.68
C ARG A 434 -12.42 -15.51 23.92
N ALA A 435 -11.30 -16.23 23.79
CA ALA A 435 -10.39 -16.50 24.89
C ALA A 435 -9.70 -15.22 25.40
N LEU A 436 -9.30 -14.31 24.50
CA LEU A 436 -8.74 -13.00 24.88
C LEU A 436 -9.75 -12.12 25.62
N VAL A 437 -11.02 -12.10 25.19
CA VAL A 437 -12.09 -11.34 25.86
C VAL A 437 -12.34 -11.90 27.27
N ALA A 438 -12.30 -13.23 27.42
CA ALA A 438 -12.45 -13.89 28.72
C ALA A 438 -11.30 -13.56 29.68
N LEU A 439 -10.07 -13.38 29.19
CA LEU A 439 -8.89 -13.05 30.02
C LEU A 439 -9.03 -11.71 30.76
N VAL A 440 -9.74 -10.74 30.19
CA VAL A 440 -9.91 -9.39 30.77
C VAL A 440 -11.24 -9.19 31.51
N SER A 441 -12.11 -10.20 31.50
CA SER A 441 -13.42 -10.16 32.14
C SER A 441 -13.35 -10.66 33.60
N PRO A 442 -14.21 -10.17 34.52
CA PRO A 442 -14.25 -10.69 35.88
C PRO A 442 -14.52 -12.20 35.88
N GLN A 443 -13.64 -12.98 36.51
CA GLN A 443 -13.78 -14.44 36.53
C GLN A 443 -14.90 -14.88 37.47
N ASP A 444 -15.77 -15.76 36.98
CA ASP A 444 -16.77 -16.44 37.80
C ASP A 444 -16.13 -17.58 38.63
N PRO A 445 -16.54 -17.79 39.90
CA PRO A 445 -15.98 -18.84 40.73
C PRO A 445 -16.27 -20.23 40.15
N GLY A 446 -15.24 -20.93 39.69
CA GLY A 446 -15.31 -22.32 39.19
C GLY A 446 -15.04 -22.51 37.70
N GLU A 447 -14.80 -21.43 36.94
CA GLU A 447 -14.32 -21.53 35.56
C GLU A 447 -12.79 -21.74 35.47
N PRO A 448 -12.27 -22.37 34.38
CA PRO A 448 -10.84 -22.45 34.12
C PRO A 448 -10.21 -21.06 34.05
N ASP A 449 -8.97 -20.96 34.50
CA ASP A 449 -8.21 -19.71 34.43
C ASP A 449 -8.17 -19.18 32.99
N GLY A 450 -8.38 -17.87 32.83
CA GLY A 450 -8.45 -17.22 31.51
C GLY A 450 -7.16 -17.38 30.70
N LEU A 451 -6.02 -17.50 31.39
CA LEU A 451 -4.73 -17.75 30.74
C LEU A 451 -4.65 -19.16 30.16
N THR A 452 -5.15 -20.18 30.88
CA THR A 452 -5.23 -21.55 30.38
C THR A 452 -6.11 -21.64 29.14
N ARG A 453 -7.27 -20.97 29.13
CA ARG A 453 -8.16 -20.92 27.96
C ARG A 453 -7.49 -20.27 26.74
N LEU A 454 -6.74 -19.20 26.95
CA LEU A 454 -5.98 -18.55 25.88
C LEU A 454 -4.88 -19.46 25.35
N ARG A 455 -4.15 -20.13 26.25
CA ARG A 455 -3.10 -21.09 25.87
C ARG A 455 -3.65 -22.20 24.99
N ASP A 456 -4.73 -22.84 25.42
CA ASP A 456 -5.39 -23.92 24.67
C ASP A 456 -5.83 -23.49 23.26
N ALA A 457 -6.37 -22.26 23.14
CA ALA A 457 -6.83 -21.70 21.88
C ALA A 457 -5.66 -21.39 20.93
N VAL A 458 -4.56 -20.82 21.44
CA VAL A 458 -3.36 -20.51 20.64
C VAL A 458 -2.60 -21.78 20.24
N ASP A 459 -2.51 -22.77 21.11
CA ASP A 459 -1.92 -24.07 20.78
C ASP A 459 -2.69 -24.74 19.63
N LEU A 460 -4.02 -24.69 19.67
CA LEU A 460 -4.85 -25.17 18.57
C LEU A 460 -4.64 -24.37 17.28
N LEU A 461 -4.64 -23.04 17.36
CA LEU A 461 -4.41 -22.18 16.19
C LEU A 461 -3.09 -22.53 15.50
N ALA A 462 -2.05 -22.78 16.28
CA ALA A 462 -0.74 -23.08 15.73
C ALA A 462 -0.65 -24.41 15.02
N ASP A 463 -1.17 -25.45 15.65
CA ASP A 463 -1.22 -26.79 15.06
C ASP A 463 -2.05 -26.77 13.77
N THR A 464 -3.16 -26.02 13.80
CA THR A 464 -4.06 -25.82 12.65
C THR A 464 -3.35 -25.11 11.50
N MET A 465 -2.76 -23.94 11.76
CA MET A 465 -2.09 -23.12 10.74
C MET A 465 -0.87 -23.82 10.15
N THR A 466 0.03 -24.36 11.00
CA THR A 466 1.27 -24.98 10.51
C THR A 466 0.97 -26.18 9.62
N SER A 467 -0.01 -27.01 10.02
CA SER A 467 -0.48 -28.15 9.23
C SER A 467 -1.13 -27.73 7.91
N HIS A 468 -1.93 -26.66 7.94
CA HIS A 468 -2.62 -26.14 6.76
C HIS A 468 -1.66 -25.54 5.73
N LEU A 469 -0.81 -24.59 6.14
CA LEU A 469 0.13 -23.90 5.26
C LEU A 469 1.08 -24.90 4.58
N SER A 470 1.61 -25.87 5.32
CA SER A 470 2.49 -26.90 4.76
C SER A 470 1.77 -27.88 3.82
N TYR A 471 0.46 -28.08 3.99
CA TYR A 471 -0.34 -28.84 3.04
C TYR A 471 -0.55 -28.04 1.75
N GLU A 472 -0.96 -26.78 1.88
CA GLU A 472 -1.20 -25.89 0.74
C GLU A 472 0.05 -25.72 -0.12
N GLU A 473 1.20 -25.40 0.45
CA GLU A 473 2.45 -25.27 -0.30
C GLU A 473 2.82 -26.56 -1.05
N ARG A 474 2.65 -27.71 -0.38
CA ARG A 474 2.99 -29.00 -0.98
C ARG A 474 2.15 -29.30 -2.21
N GLU A 475 0.86 -29.00 -2.15
CA GLU A 475 -0.06 -29.32 -3.24
C GLU A 475 -0.12 -28.23 -4.32
N LEU A 476 0.14 -26.96 -3.98
CA LEU A 476 -0.08 -25.82 -4.89
C LEU A 476 1.20 -25.25 -5.51
N VAL A 477 2.40 -25.49 -4.98
CA VAL A 477 3.64 -24.97 -5.57
C VAL A 477 3.83 -25.42 -7.02
N GLU A 478 3.57 -26.69 -7.34
CA GLU A 478 3.64 -27.19 -8.71
C GLU A 478 2.51 -26.63 -9.61
N PRO A 479 1.23 -26.70 -9.21
CA PRO A 479 0.13 -26.07 -9.96
C PRO A 479 0.36 -24.59 -10.25
N LEU A 480 0.82 -23.81 -9.27
CA LEU A 480 1.12 -22.40 -9.44
C LEU A 480 2.27 -22.18 -10.43
N ALA A 481 3.27 -23.05 -10.43
CA ALA A 481 4.33 -23.01 -11.42
C ALA A 481 3.86 -23.34 -12.83
N ARG A 482 2.80 -24.15 -12.96
CA ARG A 482 2.26 -24.60 -14.24
C ARG A 482 1.21 -23.67 -14.82
N PHE A 483 0.35 -23.10 -13.97
CA PHE A 483 -0.85 -22.37 -14.38
C PHE A 483 -0.84 -20.90 -13.98
N GLY A 484 0.12 -20.47 -13.15
CA GLY A 484 0.17 -19.11 -12.62
C GLY A 484 -0.89 -18.86 -11.54
N PHE A 485 -0.99 -17.60 -11.11
CA PHE A 485 -1.86 -17.18 -10.01
C PHE A 485 -3.25 -16.68 -10.49
N TYR A 486 -3.40 -16.31 -11.77
CA TYR A 486 -4.61 -15.74 -12.38
C TYR A 486 -4.87 -16.23 -13.80
#